data_AF-A0A6V7KVU6-F1
#
_entry.id   AF-A0A6V7KVU6-F1
#
_cell.length_a   1.000
_cell.length_b   1.000
_cell.length_c   1.000
_cell.angle_alpha   90.00
_cell.angle_beta   90.00
_cell.angle_gamma   90.00
#
_symmetry.space_group_name_H-M   'P 1'
#
loop_
_entity.id
_entity.type
_entity.pdbx_description
1 polymer ?
#
loop_
_entity_poly.entity_id
_entity_poly.type
_entity_poly.pdbx_seq_one_letter_code
_entity_poly.pdbx_strand_id
1 'polypeptide(L)'
;LLQYGRIQSRKPLLPKGEPDDLCRLGSLSTNCFRSGDARLSEQPALTSLHVIFLRLHNRIATELAALNSHWSDEKLFQESRKIVGALVQHVTYREYLPIVL
;
A
#
# COMPACT_ATOMS: atom_id res chain seq x y z
N LEU A 1 3.48 0.06 12.83
CA LEU A 1 4.60 -0.90 12.98
C LEU A 1 5.20 -1.19 11.61
N LEU A 2 6.10 -0.31 11.16
CA LEU A 2 6.93 -0.53 9.98
C LEU A 2 8.02 -1.52 10.38
N GLN A 3 8.05 -2.69 9.74
CA GLN A 3 9.09 -3.68 10.00
C GLN A 3 10.29 -3.42 9.09
N TYR A 4 11.30 -2.73 9.62
CA TYR A 4 12.63 -2.68 9.03
C TYR A 4 13.49 -3.82 9.63
N GLY A 5 14.21 -4.58 8.80
CA GLY A 5 15.31 -5.43 9.31
C GLY A 5 15.35 -6.92 8.97
N ARG A 6 14.65 -7.43 7.95
CA ARG A 6 14.95 -8.79 7.43
C ARG A 6 14.76 -8.82 5.91
N ILE A 7 15.85 -9.05 5.17
CA ILE A 7 15.78 -9.44 3.76
C ILE A 7 15.11 -10.82 3.73
N GLN A 8 13.79 -10.86 3.73
CA GLN A 8 13.05 -12.04 3.32
C GLN A 8 12.99 -12.01 1.79
N SER A 9 13.27 -13.16 1.18
CA SER A 9 13.14 -13.44 -0.27
C SER A 9 11.75 -13.05 -0.88
N ARG A 10 10.79 -12.62 -0.06
CA ARG A 10 9.45 -12.17 -0.47
C ARG A 10 9.28 -10.67 -0.21
N LYS A 11 9.01 -9.91 -1.28
CA LYS A 11 8.62 -8.49 -1.21
C LYS A 11 7.43 -8.31 -0.25
N PRO A 12 7.37 -7.22 0.55
CA PRO A 12 6.35 -7.05 1.58
C PRO A 12 4.93 -7.17 1.01
N LEU A 13 4.09 -7.88 1.76
CA LEU A 13 2.65 -8.01 1.54
C LEU A 13 1.90 -7.15 2.56
N LEU A 14 0.60 -6.94 2.33
CA LEU A 14 -0.26 -6.27 3.31
C LEU A 14 -0.29 -7.07 4.62
N PRO A 15 -0.42 -6.40 5.78
CA PRO A 15 -0.60 -7.08 7.05
C PRO A 15 -1.87 -7.94 7.03
N LYS A 16 -1.88 -9.03 7.80
CA LYS A 16 -3.10 -9.83 8.00
C LYS A 16 -4.11 -9.02 8.84
N GLY A 17 -5.37 -9.07 8.45
CA GLY A 17 -6.50 -8.51 9.17
C GLY A 17 -7.27 -9.57 9.94
N GLU A 18 -8.30 -9.11 10.63
CA GLU A 18 -9.28 -9.98 11.27
C GLU A 18 -10.06 -10.79 10.22
N PRO A 19 -10.67 -11.92 10.61
CA PRO A 19 -11.47 -12.71 9.70
C PRO A 19 -12.71 -11.93 9.25
N ASP A 20 -12.96 -11.89 7.95
CA ASP A 20 -14.14 -11.25 7.34
C ASP A 20 -14.74 -12.20 6.30
N ASP A 21 -16.06 -12.11 6.11
CA ASP A 21 -16.83 -13.00 5.24
C ASP A 21 -16.43 -12.83 3.77
N LEU A 22 -16.01 -11.61 3.39
CA LEU A 22 -15.45 -11.30 2.07
C LEU A 22 -14.29 -12.22 1.67
N CYS A 23 -13.41 -12.57 2.61
CA CYS A 23 -12.30 -13.47 2.32
C CYS A 23 -12.68 -14.94 2.49
N ARG A 24 -13.56 -15.24 3.45
CA ARG A 24 -13.95 -16.62 3.79
C ARG A 24 -14.78 -17.28 2.70
N LEU A 25 -15.57 -16.52 1.96
CA LEU A 25 -16.48 -17.04 0.93
C LEU A 25 -15.80 -17.29 -0.43
N GLY A 26 -14.63 -16.69 -0.68
CA GLY A 26 -13.95 -16.71 -1.99
C GLY A 26 -12.49 -17.15 -2.01
N SER A 27 -11.86 -17.47 -0.87
CA SER A 27 -10.41 -17.75 -0.79
C SER A 27 -10.08 -19.01 0.01
N LEU A 28 -8.99 -19.69 -0.37
CA LEU A 28 -8.39 -20.81 0.38
C LEU A 28 -7.84 -20.38 1.76
N SER A 29 -7.74 -19.09 2.04
CA SER A 29 -7.26 -18.56 3.31
C SER A 29 -8.38 -17.86 4.08
N THR A 30 -8.50 -18.20 5.36
CA THR A 30 -9.49 -17.62 6.29
C THR A 30 -9.10 -16.24 6.82
N ASN A 31 -7.87 -15.79 6.57
CA ASN A 31 -7.37 -14.50 7.03
C ASN A 31 -7.40 -13.48 5.89
N CYS A 32 -8.11 -12.37 6.11
CA CYS A 32 -8.04 -11.23 5.23
C CYS A 32 -6.71 -10.50 5.34
N PHE A 33 -6.41 -9.65 4.36
CA PHE A 33 -5.42 -8.61 4.56
C PHE A 33 -6.05 -7.42 5.29
N ARG A 34 -5.22 -6.46 5.72
CA ARG A 34 -5.64 -5.21 6.36
C ARG A 34 -5.05 -4.02 5.59
N SER A 35 -5.89 -3.03 5.33
CA SER A 35 -5.57 -1.80 4.60
C SER A 35 -6.46 -0.66 5.13
N GLY A 36 -6.36 0.52 4.51
CA GLY A 36 -7.25 1.65 4.79
C GLY A 36 -8.66 1.50 4.19
N ASP A 37 -8.89 0.51 3.33
CA ASP A 37 -10.19 0.18 2.73
C ASP A 37 -10.59 -1.26 3.12
N ALA A 38 -11.84 -1.46 3.54
CA ALA A 38 -12.34 -2.74 4.02
C ALA A 38 -12.54 -3.77 2.88
N ARG A 39 -12.71 -3.31 1.65
CA ARG A 39 -13.00 -4.15 0.47
C ARG A 39 -11.74 -4.66 -0.21
N LEU A 40 -10.56 -4.40 0.37
CA LEU A 40 -9.29 -4.70 -0.27
C LEU A 40 -9.17 -6.17 -0.76
N SER A 41 -9.87 -7.10 -0.08
CA SER A 41 -9.83 -8.55 -0.34
C SER A 41 -11.00 -9.05 -1.19
N GLU A 42 -11.85 -8.15 -1.69
CA GLU A 42 -13.02 -8.49 -2.51
C GLU A 42 -12.62 -9.20 -3.81
N GLN A 43 -11.54 -8.74 -4.45
CA GLN A 43 -11.00 -9.38 -5.65
C GLN A 43 -9.48 -9.18 -5.79
N PRO A 44 -8.73 -10.15 -6.37
CA PRO A 44 -7.27 -10.15 -6.36
C PRO A 44 -6.58 -8.96 -7.05
N ALA A 45 -7.19 -8.39 -8.10
CA ALA A 45 -6.64 -7.21 -8.78
C ALA A 45 -6.72 -5.96 -7.89
N LEU A 46 -7.79 -5.77 -7.12
CA LEU A 46 -7.90 -4.70 -6.13
C LEU A 46 -6.83 -4.88 -5.04
N THR A 47 -6.69 -6.10 -4.49
CA THR A 47 -5.61 -6.43 -3.55
C THR A 47 -4.23 -6.10 -4.13
N SER A 48 -4.01 -6.41 -5.41
CA SER A 48 -2.74 -6.15 -6.10
C SER A 48 -2.43 -4.66 -6.18
N LEU A 49 -3.42 -3.80 -6.48
CA LEU A 49 -3.26 -2.34 -6.47
C LEU A 49 -2.89 -1.82 -5.07
N HIS A 50 -3.56 -2.30 -4.01
CA HIS A 50 -3.18 -1.94 -2.63
C HIS A 50 -1.74 -2.34 -2.29
N VAL A 51 -1.30 -3.53 -2.71
CA VAL A 51 0.08 -3.99 -2.51
C VAL A 51 1.08 -3.12 -3.27
N ILE A 52 0.76 -2.69 -4.51
CA ILE A 52 1.62 -1.80 -5.30
C ILE A 52 1.82 -0.46 -4.56
N PHE A 53 0.74 0.18 -4.11
CA PHE A 53 0.85 1.47 -3.42
C PHE A 53 1.54 1.36 -2.06
N LEU A 54 1.33 0.28 -1.31
CA LEU A 54 2.09 0.02 -0.07
C LEU A 54 3.59 -0.08 -0.34
N ARG A 55 3.98 -0.85 -1.36
CA ARG A 55 5.40 -1.02 -1.72
C ARG A 55 6.01 0.29 -2.20
N LEU A 56 5.26 1.09 -2.96
CA LEU A 56 5.69 2.41 -3.41
C LEU A 56 5.90 3.35 -2.23
N HIS A 57 4.98 3.39 -1.27
CA HIS A 57 5.14 4.20 -0.05
C HIS A 57 6.42 3.83 0.70
N ASN A 58 6.64 2.54 0.98
CA ASN A 58 7.85 2.08 1.69
C ASN A 58 9.14 2.37 0.92
N ARG A 59 9.10 2.28 -0.42
CA ARG A 59 10.25 2.63 -1.27
C ARG A 59 10.58 4.11 -1.17
N ILE A 60 9.57 4.98 -1.32
CA ILE A 60 9.75 6.44 -1.21
C ILE A 60 10.25 6.80 0.20
N ALA A 61 9.69 6.20 1.25
CA ALA A 61 10.13 6.44 2.61
C ALA A 61 11.60 6.05 2.82
N THR A 62 12.03 4.92 2.23
CA THR A 62 13.43 4.47 2.28
C THR A 62 14.36 5.45 1.55
N GLU A 63 13.98 5.90 0.36
CA GLU A 63 14.75 6.87 -0.43
C GLU A 63 14.81 8.24 0.29
N LEU A 64 13.71 8.72 0.87
CA LEU A 64 13.66 9.95 1.64
C LEU A 64 14.51 9.88 2.92
N ALA A 65 14.53 8.74 3.61
CA ALA A 65 15.34 8.53 4.80
C ALA A 65 16.84 8.56 4.49
N ALA A 66 17.24 7.99 3.35
CA ALA A 66 18.62 8.04 2.88
C ALA A 66 19.08 9.47 2.53
N LEU A 67 18.19 10.27 1.96
CA LEU A 67 18.46 11.68 1.63
C LEU A 67 18.40 12.60 2.85
N ASN A 68 17.54 12.31 3.82
CA ASN A 68 17.25 13.16 4.96
C ASN A 68 17.40 12.38 6.28
N SER A 69 18.65 12.10 6.67
CA SER A 69 18.96 11.32 7.88
C SER A 69 18.45 11.94 9.20
N HIS A 70 18.13 13.23 9.19
CA HIS A 70 17.60 13.97 10.33
C HIS A 70 16.06 13.91 10.45
N TRP A 71 15.35 13.32 9.48
CA TRP A 71 13.89 13.21 9.54
C TRP A 71 13.44 12.10 10.49
N SER A 72 12.37 12.39 11.25
CA SER A 72 11.70 11.39 12.07
C SER A 72 10.84 10.44 11.22
N ASP A 73 10.50 9.28 11.80
CA ASP A 73 9.60 8.30 11.16
C ASP A 73 8.26 8.92 10.73
N GLU A 74 7.66 9.75 11.59
CA GLU A 74 6.41 10.45 11.28
C GLU A 74 6.57 11.38 10.07
N LYS A 75 7.68 12.12 9.99
CA LYS A 75 7.95 13.01 8.86
C LYS A 75 8.11 12.20 7.56
N LEU A 76 8.86 11.10 7.60
CA LEU A 76 9.02 10.19 6.47
C LEU A 76 7.68 9.61 6.00
N PHE A 77 6.83 9.18 6.94
CA PHE A 77 5.50 8.65 6.66
C PHE A 77 4.62 9.68 5.95
N GLN A 78 4.54 10.91 6.48
CA GLN A 78 3.67 11.95 5.93
C GLN A 78 4.14 12.45 4.57
N GLU A 79 5.45 12.64 4.36
CA GLU A 79 5.99 13.06 3.06
C GLU A 79 5.80 11.97 2.00
N SER A 80 6.06 10.70 2.35
CA SER A 80 5.81 9.56 1.46
C SER A 80 4.32 9.44 1.11
N ARG A 81 3.42 9.62 2.09
CA ARG A 81 1.97 9.64 1.88
C ARG A 81 1.54 10.77 0.95
N LYS A 82 2.11 11.96 1.11
CA LYS A 82 1.83 13.13 0.27
C LYS A 82 2.21 12.87 -1.19
N ILE A 83 3.39 12.30 -1.44
CA ILE A 83 3.85 11.96 -2.79
C ILE A 83 2.96 10.87 -3.42
N VAL A 84 2.65 9.80 -2.69
CA VAL A 84 1.75 8.74 -3.20
C VAL A 84 0.37 9.30 -3.53
N GLY A 85 -0.17 10.17 -2.67
CA GLY A 85 -1.45 10.86 -2.93
C GLY A 85 -1.42 11.68 -4.21
N ALA A 86 -0.35 12.43 -4.45
CA ALA A 86 -0.17 13.19 -5.69
C ALA A 86 -0.07 12.30 -6.93
N LEU A 87 0.61 11.15 -6.83
CA LEU A 87 0.70 10.17 -7.93
C LEU A 87 -0.67 9.56 -8.26
N VAL A 88 -1.45 9.18 -7.24
CA VAL A 88 -2.82 8.69 -7.45
C VAL A 88 -3.67 9.76 -8.13
N GLN A 89 -3.59 11.01 -7.68
CA GLN A 89 -4.31 12.11 -8.34
C GLN A 89 -3.85 12.31 -9.80
N HIS A 90 -2.55 12.26 -10.07
CA HIS A 90 -2.02 12.41 -11.42
C HIS A 90 -2.57 11.33 -12.36
N VAL A 91 -2.46 10.06 -11.98
CA VAL A 91 -3.01 8.93 -12.77
C VAL A 91 -4.51 9.11 -12.97
N THR A 92 -5.26 9.44 -11.90
CA THR A 92 -6.71 9.63 -11.99
C THR A 92 -7.09 10.74 -12.98
N TYR A 93 -6.57 11.95 -12.80
CA TYR A 93 -7.03 13.12 -13.56
C TYR A 93 -6.40 13.24 -14.94
N ARG A 94 -5.15 12.77 -15.12
CA ARG A 94 -4.42 12.92 -16.38
C ARG A 94 -4.55 11.70 -17.29
N GLU A 95 -4.65 10.49 -16.73
CA GLU A 95 -4.60 9.26 -17.52
C GLU A 95 -5.95 8.55 -17.56
N TYR A 96 -6.63 8.43 -16.42
CA TYR A 96 -7.87 7.66 -16.33
C TYR A 96 -9.11 8.46 -16.79
N LEU A 97 -9.35 9.64 -16.21
CA LEU A 97 -10.56 10.42 -16.51
C LEU A 97 -10.74 10.79 -17.99
N PRO A 98 -9.70 11.17 -18.77
CA PRO A 98 -9.88 11.48 -20.19
C PRO A 98 -10.28 10.29 -21.09
N ILE A 99 -10.17 9.06 -20.58
CA ILE A 99 -10.62 7.86 -21.28
C ILE A 99 -12.09 7.57 -20.95
N VAL A 100 -12.53 7.95 -19.74
CA VAL A 100 -13.86 7.63 -19.22
C VAL A 100 -14.90 8.70 -19.55
N LEU A 101 -14.48 9.97 -19.58
CA LEU A 101 -15.32 11.15 -19.85
C LEU A 101 -14.95 11.76 -21.21
#